data_AF-A0A0Q4IJG4-F1
#
_entry.id   AF-A0A0Q4IJG4-F1
#
_cell.length_a   1.000
_cell.length_b   1.000
_cell.length_c   1.000
_cell.angle_alpha   90.00
_cell.angle_beta   90.00
_cell.angle_gamma   90.00
#
_symmetry.space_group_name_H-M   'P 1'
#
loop_
_entity.id
_entity.type
_entity.pdbx_description
1 polymer ?
#
loop_
_entity_poly.entity_id
_entity_poly.type
_entity_poly.pdbx_seq_one_letter_code
_entity_poly.pdbx_strand_id
1 'polypeptide(L)'
;MSDTPPNHLSTNPKSPHFDMEVLQRGIGIRFKGRERKDVEEYNMSEGWIRVAAGKSRDRYGNPLTIKLTGEVEAWFENPAEGSEDKPADAE
;
A
#
# COMPACT_ATOMS: atom_id res chain seq x y z
N MET A 1 -0.42 13.65 -14.65
CA MET A 1 -0.24 12.48 -13.76
C MET A 1 -0.31 12.99 -12.34
N SER A 2 -1.28 12.52 -11.56
CA SER A 2 -1.37 12.86 -10.13
C SER A 2 -0.16 12.26 -9.41
N ASP A 3 0.53 13.08 -8.62
CA ASP A 3 1.62 12.60 -7.76
C ASP A 3 1.11 12.04 -6.42
N THR A 4 -0.22 11.84 -6.32
CA THR A 4 -0.88 11.24 -5.17
C THR A 4 -1.42 9.86 -5.56
N PRO A 5 -1.17 8.81 -4.74
CA PRO A 5 -1.69 7.48 -5.00
C PRO A 5 -3.23 7.44 -4.89
N PRO A 6 -3.88 6.47 -5.57
CA PRO A 6 -5.33 6.30 -5.49
C PRO A 6 -5.82 6.06 -4.06
N ASN A 7 -7.03 6.50 -3.73
CA ASN A 7 -7.64 6.27 -2.42
C ASN A 7 -7.89 4.79 -2.11
N HIS A 8 -8.04 3.94 -3.12
CA HIS A 8 -8.24 2.50 -2.96
C HIS A 8 -7.42 1.77 -4.01
N LEU A 9 -6.55 0.87 -3.56
CA LEU A 9 -5.75 0.02 -4.43
C LEU A 9 -5.57 -1.37 -3.81
N SER A 10 -5.45 -2.37 -4.67
CA SER A 10 -5.07 -3.74 -4.32
C SER A 10 -3.89 -4.23 -5.16
N THR A 11 -3.03 -5.02 -4.54
CA THR A 11 -1.94 -5.77 -5.20
C THR A 11 -2.44 -7.00 -5.95
N ASN A 12 -3.68 -7.45 -5.69
CA ASN A 12 -4.24 -8.67 -6.25
C ASN A 12 -4.84 -8.42 -7.63
N PRO A 13 -4.35 -9.05 -8.72
CA PRO A 13 -4.84 -8.87 -10.08
C PRO A 13 -6.32 -9.21 -10.30
N LYS A 14 -6.94 -9.94 -9.37
CA LYS A 14 -8.37 -10.30 -9.42
C LYS A 14 -9.28 -9.24 -8.79
N SER A 15 -8.71 -8.25 -8.11
CA SER A 15 -9.47 -7.15 -7.52
C SER A 15 -9.86 -6.13 -8.59
N PRO A 16 -11.06 -5.53 -8.52
CA PRO A 16 -11.42 -4.40 -9.39
C PRO A 16 -10.56 -3.15 -9.14
N HIS A 17 -9.83 -3.11 -8.02
CA HIS A 17 -8.94 -2.01 -7.64
C HIS A 17 -7.46 -2.34 -7.89
N PHE A 18 -7.18 -3.27 -8.80
CA PHE A 18 -5.82 -3.56 -9.24
C PHE A 18 -5.40 -2.61 -10.35
N ASP A 19 -4.25 -1.94 -10.17
CA ASP A 19 -3.65 -1.07 -11.17
C ASP A 19 -2.14 -1.29 -11.21
N MET A 20 -1.66 -1.90 -12.31
CA MET A 20 -0.25 -2.24 -12.47
C MET A 20 0.63 -1.00 -12.64
N GLU A 21 0.15 0.05 -13.31
CA GLU A 21 0.94 1.26 -13.55
C GLU A 21 1.23 2.00 -12.25
N VAL A 22 0.22 2.04 -11.37
CA VAL A 22 0.36 2.64 -10.03
C VAL A 22 1.28 1.78 -9.15
N LEU A 23 1.12 0.45 -9.16
CA LEU A 23 1.96 -0.46 -8.38
C LEU A 23 3.43 -0.44 -8.81
N GLN A 24 3.72 -0.22 -10.10
CA GLN A 24 5.09 -0.11 -10.60
C GLN A 24 5.85 1.10 -10.03
N ARG A 25 5.14 2.17 -9.66
CA ARG A 25 5.75 3.34 -8.99
C ARG A 25 6.16 3.04 -7.55
N GLY A 26 5.71 1.92 -6.98
CA GLY A 26 5.89 1.57 -5.58
C GLY A 26 4.98 2.41 -4.68
N ILE A 27 4.39 1.76 -3.67
CA ILE A 27 3.47 2.43 -2.73
C ILE A 27 3.86 2.08 -1.31
N GLY A 28 4.16 3.13 -0.54
CA GLY A 28 4.35 3.05 0.89
C GLY A 28 3.03 3.28 1.61
N ILE A 29 2.77 2.51 2.66
CA ILE A 29 1.55 2.64 3.46
C ILE A 29 1.92 2.79 4.92
N ARG A 30 1.31 3.77 5.58
CA ARG A 30 1.36 3.96 7.03
C ARG A 30 -0.03 3.77 7.61
N PHE A 31 -0.12 2.90 8.60
CA PHE A 31 -1.36 2.56 9.28
C PHE A 31 -1.21 2.80 10.78
N LYS A 32 -2.09 3.63 11.35
CA LYS A 32 -2.03 4.05 12.77
C LYS A 32 -0.63 4.50 13.19
N GLY A 33 0.01 5.34 12.37
CA GLY A 33 1.35 5.87 12.62
C GLY A 33 2.52 4.90 12.38
N ARG A 34 2.28 3.67 11.90
CA ARG A 34 3.34 2.68 11.60
C ARG A 34 3.39 2.34 10.12
N GLU A 35 4.58 2.38 9.54
CA GLU A 35 4.80 1.91 8.16
C GLU A 35 4.59 0.39 8.07
N ARG A 36 3.91 -0.04 7.01
CA ARG A 36 3.51 -1.42 6.76
C ARG A 36 3.87 -1.79 5.32
N LYS A 37 4.53 -2.94 5.16
CA LYS A 37 4.94 -3.52 3.87
C LYS A 37 4.22 -4.82 3.54
N ASP A 38 3.37 -5.29 4.46
CA ASP A 38 2.58 -6.52 4.40
C ASP A 38 1.13 -6.25 3.93
N VAL A 39 0.88 -5.08 3.35
CA VAL A 39 -0.44 -4.64 2.92
C VAL A 39 -0.73 -5.16 1.51
N GLU A 40 -1.86 -5.83 1.36
CA GLU A 40 -2.35 -6.37 0.08
C GLU A 40 -3.43 -5.47 -0.55
N GLU A 41 -4.12 -4.69 0.28
CA GLU A 41 -5.16 -3.77 -0.17
C GLU A 41 -5.39 -2.69 0.87
N TYR A 42 -5.73 -1.47 0.44
CA TYR A 42 -6.10 -0.39 1.34
C TYR A 42 -7.25 0.43 0.79
N ASN A 43 -7.95 1.12 1.70
CA ASN A 43 -8.88 2.19 1.36
C ASN A 43 -8.67 3.35 2.35
N MET A 44 -8.17 4.47 1.85
CA MET A 44 -7.91 5.69 2.62
C MET A 44 -9.21 6.38 3.05
N SER A 45 -10.22 6.41 2.18
CA SER A 45 -11.48 7.10 2.45
C SER A 45 -12.31 6.39 3.53
N GLU A 46 -12.31 5.07 3.54
CA GLU A 46 -13.00 4.26 4.54
C GLU A 46 -12.13 3.93 5.76
N GLY A 47 -10.82 4.22 5.69
CA GLY A 47 -9.89 4.02 6.79
C GLY A 47 -9.66 2.54 7.13
N TRP A 48 -9.22 1.73 6.17
CA TRP A 48 -8.83 0.35 6.46
C TRP A 48 -7.74 -0.19 5.53
N ILE A 49 -7.06 -1.22 6.01
CA ILE A 49 -6.10 -2.03 5.24
C ILE A 49 -6.43 -3.52 5.34
N ARG A 50 -6.07 -4.30 4.34
CA ARG A 50 -5.96 -5.76 4.40
C ARG A 50 -4.49 -6.13 4.37
N VAL A 51 -4.07 -6.89 5.37
CA VAL A 51 -2.69 -7.37 5.50
C VAL A 51 -2.63 -8.88 5.40
N ALA A 52 -1.54 -9.41 4.87
CA ALA A 52 -1.29 -10.84 4.85
C ALA A 52 -1.10 -11.38 6.29
N ALA A 53 -1.84 -12.43 6.64
CA ALA A 53 -1.77 -13.11 7.93
C ALA A 53 -0.60 -14.11 7.94
N GLY A 54 0.61 -13.59 7.95
CA GLY A 54 1.84 -14.39 7.91
C GLY A 54 1.97 -15.16 6.59
N LYS A 55 2.36 -16.44 6.67
CA LYS A 55 2.61 -17.30 5.49
C LYS A 55 1.40 -18.12 5.05
N SER A 56 0.27 -17.97 5.73
CA SER A 56 -0.94 -18.75 5.47
C SER A 56 -1.57 -18.37 4.13
N ARG A 57 -2.05 -19.36 3.38
CA ARG A 57 -2.71 -19.19 2.09
C ARG A 57 -4.09 -19.84 2.08
N ASP A 58 -4.99 -19.32 1.25
CA ASP A 58 -6.29 -19.92 0.99
C ASP A 58 -6.18 -21.16 0.07
N ARG A 59 -7.33 -21.80 -0.22
CA ARG A 59 -7.41 -22.97 -1.11
C ARG A 59 -7.01 -22.69 -2.57
N TYR A 60 -6.94 -21.42 -2.97
CA TYR A 60 -6.56 -20.97 -4.30
C TYR A 60 -5.11 -20.48 -4.34
N GLY A 61 -4.37 -20.59 -3.23
CA GLY A 61 -2.98 -20.16 -3.10
C GLY A 61 -2.80 -18.66 -2.85
N ASN A 62 -3.88 -17.89 -2.65
CA ASN A 62 -3.75 -16.47 -2.31
C ASN A 62 -3.38 -16.31 -0.84
N PRO A 63 -2.65 -15.25 -0.45
CA PRO A 63 -2.42 -14.92 0.95
C PRO A 63 -3.75 -14.82 1.72
N LEU A 64 -3.81 -15.45 2.89
CA LEU A 64 -4.93 -15.22 3.80
C LEU A 64 -4.77 -13.80 4.37
N THR A 65 -5.79 -12.95 4.22
CA THR A 65 -5.71 -11.55 4.67
C THR A 65 -6.63 -11.26 5.84
N ILE A 66 -6.22 -10.30 6.68
CA ILE A 66 -7.02 -9.77 7.79
C ILE A 66 -7.27 -8.29 7.54
N LYS A 67 -8.52 -7.85 7.70
CA LYS A 67 -8.90 -6.44 7.62
C LYS A 67 -8.63 -5.74 8.96
N LEU A 68 -7.89 -4.64 8.92
CA LEU A 68 -7.62 -3.77 10.05
C LEU A 68 -8.21 -2.39 9.75
N THR A 69 -8.96 -1.82 10.69
CA THR A 69 -9.57 -0.50 10.57
C THR A 69 -8.81 0.54 11.37
N GLY A 70 -8.66 1.74 10.81
CA GLY A 70 -7.90 2.85 11.38
C GLY A 70 -7.41 3.83 10.33
N GLU A 71 -6.67 4.83 10.78
CA GLU A 71 -6.05 5.83 9.92
C GLU A 71 -5.06 5.18 8.94
N VAL A 72 -5.20 5.53 7.65
CA VAL A 72 -4.40 5.04 6.53
C VAL A 72 -3.84 6.23 5.78
N GLU A 73 -2.52 6.25 5.60
CA GLU A 73 -1.81 7.19 4.74
C GLU A 73 -1.06 6.39 3.67
N ALA A 74 -1.15 6.81 2.41
CA ALA A 74 -0.40 6.20 1.30
C ALA A 74 0.39 7.27 0.53
N TRP A 75 1.59 6.90 0.08
CA TRP A 75 2.46 7.75 -0.76
C TRP A 75 3.17 6.88 -1.81
N PHE A 76 3.69 7.52 -2.87
CA PHE A 76 4.54 6.84 -3.85
C PHE A 76 5.97 6.71 -3.33
N GLU A 77 6.56 5.52 -3.42
CA GLU A 77 7.96 5.28 -3.00
C GLU A 77 8.95 5.87 -4.02
N ASN A 78 8.65 5.77 -5.31
CA ASN A 78 9.34 6.55 -6.35
C ASN A 78 8.44 7.71 -6.79
N PRO A 79 8.58 8.91 -6.20
CA PRO A 79 8.03 10.12 -6.79
C PRO A 79 8.65 10.31 -8.18
N ALA A 80 7.91 10.89 -9.13
CA ALA A 80 8.47 11.20 -10.45
C ALA A 80 9.75 12.03 -10.27
N GLU A 81 10.82 11.75 -11.03
CA GLU A 81 12.14 12.39 -10.92
C GLU A 81 12.00 13.89 -10.64
N GLY A 82 12.21 14.30 -9.37
CA GLY A 82 11.89 15.65 -8.90
C GLY A 82 11.59 15.80 -7.39
N SER A 83 11.42 14.71 -6.63
CA SER A 83 11.20 14.78 -5.17
C SER A 83 12.19 13.91 -4.40
N GLU A 84 13.46 14.32 -4.37
CA GLU A 84 14.45 13.79 -3.43
C GLU A 84 14.20 14.40 -2.03
N ASP A 85 13.39 13.75 -1.20
CA ASP A 85 13.47 13.94 0.25
C ASP A 85 14.33 12.79 0.81
N LYS A 86 15.64 12.91 0.64
CA LYS A 86 16.61 12.15 1.42
C LYS A 86 16.65 12.78 2.81
N PRO A 87 16.34 12.08 3.91
CA PRO A 87 16.79 12.54 5.21
C PRO A 87 18.32 12.45 5.18
N ALA A 88 18.94 13.63 5.12
CA ALA A 88 20.35 13.79 5.41
C ALA A 88 20.55 13.53 6.91
N ASP A 89 20.74 12.27 7.29
CA ASP A 89 21.38 11.97 8.56
C ASP A 89 22.88 12.26 8.40
N ALA A 90 23.20 13.52 8.67
CA ALA A 90 24.53 13.99 9.00
C ALA A 90 24.74 13.80 10.51
N GLU A 91 25.75 13.00 10.85
CA GLU A 91 26.84 13.24 11.83
C GLU A 91 27.30 11.95 12.53
#